data_AF-A0A7V1NTF2-F1
#
_entry.id   AF-A0A7V1NTF2-F1
#
_cell.length_a   1.000
_cell.length_b   1.000
_cell.length_c   1.000
_cell.angle_alpha   90.00
_cell.angle_beta   90.00
_cell.angle_gamma   90.00
#
_symmetry.space_group_name_H-M   'P 1'
#
loop_
_entity.id
_entity.type
_entity.pdbx_description
1 polymer ?
#
loop_
_entity_poly.entity_id
_entity_poly.type
_entity_poly.pdbx_seq_one_letter_code
_entity_poly.pdbx_strand_id
1 'polypeptide(L)'
;NGRDILVPMVIEEPSVVAGASFAARLARAGGGFRAESTPPEMIGQLQVLDLPDLEEGRAAVLAARKRILSRADEVDPVIRRLGGGARDLEVQVLSNTSAGPMLVVHLIYDCRDAMGANAVNTACEALAPLIEEVTGGRVGLRILSNLADRRLARAECAIPAEALAFGDFPGERVVQGIVEAWAFANADPYRAATHNKGILNGIDGVALATGQDWRAIEAGAHAYAARSGRYTTLSIWERDRNGNLVGRLELPLAVGVVGGATRSHPTARVALKLLGLATGRELAEVMAAVGLAQNLAALRALATEGIQKGHMALHARQVAISAGATGEEIEEVARRMVAEGVVRHDQAEAILQTLRNNTR
;
A
#
# COMPACT_ATOMS: atom_id res chain seq x y z
N ASN A 1 9.30 9.88 10.85
CA ASN A 1 9.54 9.87 12.31
C ASN A 1 10.97 10.26 12.68
N GLY A 2 11.53 11.34 12.11
CA GLY A 2 12.88 11.82 12.47
C GLY A 2 14.06 10.90 12.12
N ARG A 3 13.85 9.88 11.29
CA ARG A 3 14.87 8.90 10.89
C ARG A 3 14.93 8.80 9.37
N ASP A 4 16.14 8.86 8.84
CA ASP A 4 16.41 8.65 7.41
C ASP A 4 16.43 7.15 7.09
N ILE A 5 15.72 6.77 6.03
CA ILE A 5 15.54 5.38 5.62
C ILE A 5 15.74 5.30 4.11
N LEU A 6 16.61 4.40 3.67
CA LEU A 6 16.76 4.04 2.26
C LEU A 6 15.67 3.03 1.89
N VAL A 7 14.85 3.37 0.90
CA VAL A 7 13.70 2.55 0.49
C VAL A 7 14.04 1.79 -0.79
N PRO A 8 14.23 0.46 -0.73
CA PRO A 8 14.38 -0.35 -1.93
C PRO A 8 13.01 -0.49 -2.63
N MET A 9 13.01 -0.35 -3.96
CA MET A 9 11.83 -0.50 -4.79
C MET A 9 12.14 -1.38 -6.00
N VAL A 10 11.21 -2.27 -6.34
CA VAL A 10 11.23 -3.10 -7.55
C VAL A 10 9.98 -2.79 -8.35
N ILE A 11 10.12 -2.12 -9.48
CA ILE A 11 9.01 -1.76 -10.37
C ILE A 11 9.54 -1.54 -11.79
N GLU A 12 8.75 -1.90 -12.79
CA GLU A 12 9.06 -1.74 -14.21
C GLU A 12 8.64 -0.36 -14.75
N GLU A 13 7.67 0.28 -14.10
CA GLU A 13 7.13 1.56 -14.56
C GLU A 13 8.17 2.68 -14.43
N PRO A 14 8.47 3.41 -15.53
CA PRO A 14 9.39 4.54 -15.51
C PRO A 14 8.94 5.62 -14.54
N SER A 15 9.91 6.39 -14.05
CA SER A 15 9.72 7.57 -13.18
C SER A 15 9.18 7.30 -11.77
N VAL A 16 8.65 6.10 -11.46
CA VAL A 16 8.08 5.84 -10.12
C VAL A 16 9.09 6.12 -9.01
N VAL A 17 10.29 5.52 -9.11
CA VAL A 17 11.36 5.73 -8.12
C VAL A 17 11.82 7.19 -8.07
N ALA A 18 11.88 7.87 -9.22
CA ALA A 18 12.27 9.27 -9.29
C ALA A 18 11.21 10.19 -8.63
N GLY A 19 9.92 9.90 -8.86
CA GLY A 19 8.79 10.61 -8.27
C GLY A 19 8.78 10.48 -6.75
N ALA A 20 8.87 9.26 -6.23
CA ALA A 20 8.95 8.99 -4.80
C ALA A 20 10.14 9.73 -4.15
N SER A 21 11.33 9.66 -4.78
CA SER A 21 12.54 10.33 -4.30
C SER A 21 12.40 11.85 -4.28
N PHE A 22 11.83 12.42 -5.34
CA PHE A 22 11.60 13.86 -5.44
C PHE A 22 10.58 14.35 -4.41
N ALA A 23 9.45 13.64 -4.26
CA ALA A 23 8.43 13.95 -3.26
C ALA A 23 8.97 13.80 -1.83
N ALA A 24 9.79 12.79 -1.55
CA ALA A 24 10.44 12.64 -0.26
C ALA A 24 11.37 13.83 0.05
N ARG A 25 12.14 14.31 -0.95
CA ARG A 25 12.96 15.51 -0.80
C ARG A 25 12.14 16.76 -0.49
N LEU A 26 10.98 16.94 -1.14
CA LEU A 26 10.05 18.02 -0.83
C LEU A 26 9.51 17.92 0.60
N ALA A 27 9.08 16.72 1.01
CA ALA A 27 8.58 16.48 2.37
C ALA A 27 9.63 16.80 3.45
N ARG A 28 10.93 16.60 3.18
CA ARG A 28 12.00 16.98 4.13
C ARG A 28 11.98 18.47 4.48
N ALA A 29 11.54 19.35 3.58
CA ALA A 29 11.44 20.78 3.86
C ALA A 29 10.46 21.09 5.01
N GLY A 30 9.47 20.24 5.25
CA GLY A 30 8.56 20.32 6.39
C GLY A 30 8.81 19.27 7.48
N GLY A 31 10.02 18.67 7.53
CA GLY A 31 10.41 17.71 8.57
C GLY A 31 10.23 16.22 8.19
N GLY A 32 9.85 15.94 6.94
CA GLY A 32 9.62 14.59 6.43
C GLY A 32 8.21 14.08 6.72
N PHE A 33 8.08 12.76 6.82
CA PHE A 33 6.80 12.12 7.12
C PHE A 33 6.71 11.77 8.61
N ARG A 34 5.53 11.94 9.20
CA ARG A 34 5.14 11.30 10.45
C ARG A 34 4.24 10.12 10.12
N ALA A 35 4.53 8.97 10.69
CA ALA A 35 3.79 7.74 10.43
C ALA A 35 3.52 6.98 11.72
N GLU A 36 2.39 6.28 11.76
CA GLU A 36 1.99 5.43 12.87
C GLU A 36 1.16 4.25 12.34
N SER A 37 0.97 3.23 13.18
CA SER A 37 0.19 2.04 12.83
C SER A 37 -0.63 1.55 14.01
N THR A 38 -1.73 0.85 13.75
CA THR A 38 -2.46 0.10 14.78
C THR A 38 -1.67 -1.16 15.19
N PRO A 39 -2.11 -1.90 16.22
CA PRO A 39 -1.60 -3.24 16.48
C PRO A 39 -1.70 -4.14 15.24
N PRO A 40 -0.83 -5.16 15.08
CA PRO A 40 -0.78 -6.01 13.89
C PRO A 40 -1.85 -7.12 13.94
N GLU A 41 -3.10 -6.70 14.11
CA GLU A 41 -4.27 -7.56 14.29
C GLU A 41 -4.91 -7.89 12.94
N MET A 42 -4.92 -9.18 12.61
CA MET A 42 -5.61 -9.72 11.45
C MET A 42 -6.98 -10.28 11.86
N ILE A 43 -7.88 -10.34 10.88
CA ILE A 43 -9.21 -10.93 11.04
C ILE A 43 -9.20 -12.33 10.42
N GLY A 44 -9.54 -13.34 11.21
CA GLY A 44 -9.92 -14.69 10.75
C GLY A 44 -11.42 -14.85 10.74
N GLN A 45 -11.99 -15.47 9.71
CA GLN A 45 -13.43 -15.69 9.59
C GLN A 45 -13.76 -17.18 9.65
N LEU A 46 -14.70 -17.55 10.52
CA LEU A 46 -15.37 -18.84 10.52
C LEU A 46 -16.82 -18.65 10.09
N GLN A 47 -17.18 -19.23 8.95
CA GLN A 47 -18.56 -19.25 8.47
C GLN A 47 -19.32 -20.39 9.14
N VAL A 48 -20.45 -20.09 9.77
CA VAL A 48 -21.33 -21.07 10.42
C VAL A 48 -22.66 -21.09 9.68
N LEU A 49 -23.07 -22.29 9.28
CA LEU A 49 -24.27 -22.60 8.51
C LEU A 49 -25.19 -23.52 9.31
N ASP A 50 -26.38 -23.76 8.78
CA ASP A 50 -27.35 -24.74 9.32
C ASP A 50 -27.76 -24.44 10.78
N LEU A 51 -27.87 -23.15 11.12
CA LEU A 51 -28.35 -22.68 12.42
C LEU A 51 -29.87 -22.48 12.41
N PRO A 52 -30.62 -23.09 13.35
CA PRO A 52 -32.06 -22.85 13.50
C PRO A 52 -32.38 -21.41 13.90
N ASP A 53 -31.55 -20.82 14.77
CA ASP A 53 -31.67 -19.43 15.25
C ASP A 53 -30.26 -18.77 15.28
N LEU A 54 -30.11 -17.70 14.49
CA LEU A 54 -28.84 -16.98 14.36
C LEU A 54 -28.48 -16.17 15.61
N GLU A 55 -29.47 -15.62 16.30
CA GLU A 55 -29.23 -14.80 17.49
C GLU A 55 -28.90 -15.71 18.68
N GLU A 56 -29.51 -16.88 18.77
CA GLU A 56 -29.11 -17.91 19.74
C GLU A 56 -27.66 -18.38 19.46
N GLY A 57 -27.33 -18.69 18.20
CA GLY A 57 -25.97 -19.04 17.80
C GLY A 57 -24.95 -17.93 18.12
N ARG A 58 -25.31 -16.67 17.87
CA ARG A 58 -24.50 -15.50 18.23
C ARG A 58 -24.28 -15.40 19.73
N ALA A 59 -25.35 -15.52 20.52
CA ALA A 59 -25.29 -15.46 21.98
C ALA A 59 -24.42 -16.59 22.55
N ALA A 60 -24.52 -17.80 22.00
CA ALA A 60 -23.72 -18.95 22.40
C ALA A 60 -22.22 -18.71 22.15
N VAL A 61 -21.84 -18.20 20.97
CA VAL A 61 -20.44 -17.84 20.66
C VAL A 61 -19.92 -16.78 21.63
N LEU A 62 -20.70 -15.74 21.90
CA LEU A 62 -20.31 -14.67 22.83
C LEU A 62 -20.21 -15.16 24.29
N ALA A 63 -21.08 -16.07 24.71
CA ALA A 63 -21.00 -16.70 26.03
C ALA A 63 -19.75 -17.59 26.16
N ALA A 64 -19.37 -18.28 25.09
CA ALA A 64 -18.17 -19.12 25.02
C ALA A 64 -16.88 -18.34 24.72
N ARG A 65 -16.92 -17.01 24.57
CA ARG A 65 -15.80 -16.15 24.14
C ARG A 65 -14.48 -16.46 24.82
N LYS A 66 -14.45 -16.55 26.15
CA LYS A 66 -13.22 -16.83 26.91
C LYS A 66 -12.63 -18.20 26.56
N ARG A 67 -13.49 -19.22 26.41
CA ARG A 67 -13.10 -20.59 26.03
C ARG A 67 -12.54 -20.61 24.61
N ILE A 68 -13.20 -19.93 23.68
CA ILE A 68 -12.78 -19.81 22.28
C ILE A 68 -11.42 -19.10 22.18
N LEU A 69 -11.25 -17.95 22.82
CA LEU A 69 -9.98 -17.22 22.80
C LEU A 69 -8.84 -18.02 23.43
N SER A 70 -9.10 -18.72 24.53
CA SER A 70 -8.11 -19.58 25.18
C SER A 70 -7.67 -20.72 24.25
N ARG A 71 -8.63 -21.34 23.54
CA ARG A 71 -8.34 -22.40 22.57
C ARG A 71 -7.52 -21.88 21.39
N ALA A 72 -7.82 -20.68 20.89
CA ALA A 72 -7.06 -20.06 19.82
C ALA A 72 -5.59 -19.82 20.22
N ASP A 73 -5.34 -19.38 21.45
CA ASP A 73 -3.99 -19.13 21.96
C ASP A 73 -3.17 -20.41 22.19
N GLU A 74 -3.79 -21.58 22.27
CA GLU A 74 -3.07 -22.87 22.38
C GLU A 74 -2.51 -23.34 21.04
N VAL A 75 -2.99 -22.79 19.92
CA VAL A 75 -2.67 -23.26 18.57
C VAL A 75 -1.22 -22.98 18.21
N ASP A 76 -0.73 -21.78 18.52
CA ASP A 76 0.65 -21.37 18.25
C ASP A 76 1.33 -20.87 19.54
N PRO A 77 2.08 -21.75 20.24
CA PRO A 77 2.77 -21.36 21.47
C PRO A 77 3.90 -20.35 21.21
N VAL A 78 4.44 -20.29 19.98
CA VAL A 78 5.51 -19.34 19.63
C VAL A 78 4.94 -17.93 19.53
N ILE A 79 3.84 -17.75 18.80
CA ILE A 79 3.22 -16.43 18.66
C ILE A 79 2.73 -15.91 20.01
N ARG A 80 2.15 -16.78 20.85
CA ARG A 80 1.74 -16.44 22.21
C ARG A 80 2.93 -16.01 23.08
N ARG A 81 4.04 -16.74 23.02
CA ARG A 81 5.28 -16.39 23.77
C ARG A 81 5.87 -15.05 23.32
N LEU A 82 5.72 -14.70 22.04
CA LEU A 82 6.10 -13.38 21.50
C LEU A 82 5.08 -12.28 21.83
N GLY A 83 4.08 -12.61 22.66
CA GLY A 83 3.03 -11.71 23.11
C GLY A 83 1.94 -11.50 22.06
N GLY A 84 1.90 -12.25 20.96
CA GLY A 84 0.84 -12.27 19.93
C GLY A 84 -0.37 -13.13 20.34
N GLY A 85 -1.11 -13.65 19.37
CA GLY A 85 -2.24 -14.57 19.59
C GLY A 85 -3.61 -13.90 19.54
N ALA A 86 -4.62 -14.59 20.06
CA ALA A 86 -5.99 -14.13 20.05
C ALA A 86 -6.18 -12.87 20.91
N ARG A 87 -7.02 -11.95 20.44
CA ARG A 87 -7.32 -10.68 21.12
C ARG A 87 -8.78 -10.53 21.41
N ASP A 88 -9.57 -10.78 20.38
CA ASP A 88 -10.98 -10.47 20.41
C ASP A 88 -11.77 -11.42 19.53
N LEU A 89 -13.09 -11.43 19.76
CA LEU A 89 -14.02 -12.26 19.02
C LEU A 89 -15.24 -11.41 18.69
N GLU A 90 -15.54 -11.27 17.41
CA GLU A 90 -16.75 -10.58 16.94
C GLU A 90 -17.63 -11.57 16.21
N VAL A 91 -18.92 -11.27 16.14
CA VAL A 91 -19.89 -12.14 15.48
C VAL A 91 -20.83 -11.28 14.66
N GLN A 92 -20.87 -11.57 13.36
CA GLN A 92 -21.73 -10.91 12.39
C GLN A 92 -22.83 -11.86 11.93
N VAL A 93 -24.06 -11.35 11.86
CA VAL A 93 -25.20 -12.07 11.30
C VAL A 93 -25.41 -11.60 9.86
N LEU A 94 -25.45 -12.55 8.93
CA LEU A 94 -25.81 -12.32 7.53
C LEU A 94 -27.15 -13.00 7.27
N SER A 95 -28.24 -12.28 7.53
CA SER A 95 -29.61 -12.81 7.46
C SER A 95 -30.12 -13.01 6.03
N ASN A 96 -29.68 -12.18 5.09
CA ASN A 96 -30.19 -12.15 3.72
C ASN A 96 -29.07 -12.50 2.72
N THR A 97 -28.91 -13.79 2.44
CA THR A 97 -27.95 -14.27 1.44
C THR A 97 -28.62 -15.27 0.50
N SER A 98 -28.08 -15.42 -0.71
CA SER A 98 -28.61 -16.37 -1.71
C SER A 98 -28.49 -17.84 -1.28
N ALA A 99 -27.60 -18.14 -0.34
CA ALA A 99 -27.39 -19.48 0.21
C ALA A 99 -28.12 -19.69 1.56
N GLY A 100 -29.00 -18.76 1.95
CA GLY A 100 -29.66 -18.75 3.25
C GLY A 100 -28.90 -17.95 4.32
N PRO A 101 -29.48 -17.80 5.51
CA PRO A 101 -28.85 -17.08 6.61
C PRO A 101 -27.56 -17.77 7.08
N MET A 102 -26.56 -16.98 7.47
CA MET A 102 -25.31 -17.49 8.03
C MET A 102 -24.79 -16.60 9.16
N LEU A 103 -24.04 -17.20 10.07
CA LEU A 103 -23.33 -16.50 11.15
C LEU A 103 -21.84 -16.50 10.81
N VAL A 104 -21.17 -15.36 10.94
CA VAL A 104 -19.73 -15.24 10.69
C VAL A 104 -19.04 -14.85 11.99
N VAL A 105 -18.17 -15.72 12.48
CA VAL A 105 -17.35 -15.46 13.66
C VAL A 105 -16.01 -14.88 13.22
N HIS A 106 -15.68 -13.69 13.68
CA HIS A 106 -14.38 -13.07 13.46
C HIS A 106 -13.46 -13.32 14.66
N LEU A 107 -12.34 -13.98 14.42
CA LEU A 107 -11.21 -14.03 15.35
C LEU A 107 -10.29 -12.84 15.07
N ILE A 108 -10.15 -11.94 16.03
CA ILE A 108 -9.14 -10.88 15.98
C ILE A 108 -7.85 -11.45 16.56
N TYR A 109 -6.80 -11.49 15.73
CA TYR A 109 -5.58 -12.22 16.01
C TYR A 109 -4.34 -11.39 15.75
N ASP A 110 -3.53 -11.19 16.77
CA ASP A 110 -2.29 -10.44 16.71
C ASP A 110 -1.16 -11.29 16.13
N CYS A 111 -0.74 -10.92 14.91
CA CYS A 111 0.23 -11.67 14.13
C CYS A 111 1.68 -11.22 14.35
N ARG A 112 1.91 -10.27 15.26
CA ARG A 112 3.24 -9.70 15.54
C ARG A 112 3.91 -9.25 14.23
N ASP A 113 5.11 -9.75 13.96
CA ASP A 113 5.95 -9.37 12.84
C ASP A 113 5.70 -10.20 11.57
N ALA A 114 4.73 -11.10 11.59
CA ALA A 114 4.29 -11.82 10.40
C ALA A 114 3.13 -11.08 9.71
N MET A 115 2.96 -11.31 8.41
CA MET A 115 1.73 -10.91 7.72
C MET A 115 0.51 -11.59 8.35
N GLY A 116 0.59 -12.89 8.64
CA GLY A 116 -0.36 -13.58 9.51
C GLY A 116 -1.31 -14.58 8.86
N ALA A 117 -1.38 -14.66 7.53
CA ALA A 117 -2.33 -15.53 6.82
C ALA A 117 -2.35 -16.98 7.35
N ASN A 118 -1.21 -17.65 7.38
CA ASN A 118 -1.13 -19.03 7.85
C ASN A 118 -1.50 -19.15 9.34
N ALA A 119 -1.00 -18.25 10.18
CA ALA A 119 -1.27 -18.28 11.62
C ALA A 119 -2.77 -18.14 11.91
N VAL A 120 -3.45 -17.22 11.22
CA VAL A 120 -4.89 -16.98 11.35
C VAL A 120 -5.69 -18.16 10.82
N ASN A 121 -5.34 -18.71 9.66
CA ASN A 121 -6.04 -19.84 9.08
C ASN A 121 -5.94 -21.07 9.98
N THR A 122 -4.74 -21.40 10.47
CA THR A 122 -4.55 -22.52 11.40
C THR A 122 -5.33 -22.32 12.70
N ALA A 123 -5.40 -21.09 13.22
CA ALA A 123 -6.24 -20.79 14.38
C ALA A 123 -7.73 -21.00 14.08
N CYS A 124 -8.23 -20.54 12.93
CA CYS A 124 -9.62 -20.75 12.51
C CYS A 124 -9.94 -22.24 12.32
N GLU A 125 -9.04 -23.01 11.71
CA GLU A 125 -9.21 -24.46 11.55
C GLU A 125 -9.30 -25.17 12.90
N ALA A 126 -8.44 -24.81 13.86
CA ALA A 126 -8.43 -25.40 15.19
C ALA A 126 -9.66 -25.01 16.05
N LEU A 127 -10.26 -23.85 15.77
CA LEU A 127 -11.47 -23.39 16.44
C LEU A 127 -12.75 -24.02 15.88
N ALA A 128 -12.74 -24.50 14.65
CA ALA A 128 -13.95 -24.97 13.98
C ALA A 128 -14.76 -26.01 14.78
N PRO A 129 -14.17 -27.08 15.33
CA PRO A 129 -14.93 -28.06 16.11
C PRO A 129 -15.58 -27.46 17.36
N LEU A 130 -14.91 -26.49 18.01
CA LEU A 130 -15.46 -25.80 19.17
C LEU A 130 -16.61 -24.86 18.78
N ILE A 131 -16.55 -24.20 17.63
CA ILE A 131 -17.64 -23.37 17.13
C ILE A 131 -18.85 -24.23 16.74
N GLU A 132 -18.65 -25.41 16.14
CA GLU A 132 -19.74 -26.36 15.87
C GLU A 132 -20.37 -26.86 17.17
N GLU A 133 -19.58 -27.21 18.19
CA GLU A 133 -20.06 -27.61 19.51
C GLU A 133 -20.92 -26.51 20.17
N VAL A 134 -20.44 -25.26 20.14
CA VAL A 134 -21.09 -24.13 20.81
C VAL A 134 -22.38 -23.70 20.11
N THR A 135 -22.40 -23.76 18.78
CA THR A 135 -23.53 -23.24 17.99
C THR A 135 -24.51 -24.31 17.54
N GLY A 136 -24.12 -25.58 17.52
CA GLY A 136 -24.87 -26.67 16.90
C GLY A 136 -24.95 -26.61 15.38
N GLY A 137 -24.33 -25.59 14.76
CA GLY A 137 -24.26 -25.42 13.31
C GLY A 137 -23.05 -26.11 12.69
N ARG A 138 -22.98 -26.07 11.36
CA ARG A 138 -21.86 -26.61 10.56
C ARG A 138 -20.90 -25.50 10.18
N VAL A 139 -19.60 -25.69 10.41
CA VAL A 139 -18.58 -24.71 9.99
C VAL A 139 -18.15 -24.95 8.54
N GLY A 140 -18.24 -23.90 7.72
CA GLY A 140 -17.81 -23.88 6.32
C GLY A 140 -16.39 -23.34 6.16
N LEU A 141 -16.26 -22.13 5.65
CA LEU A 141 -14.98 -21.45 5.45
C LEU A 141 -14.29 -21.11 6.79
N ARG A 142 -12.95 -21.23 6.81
CA ARG A 142 -12.05 -20.93 7.93
C ARG A 142 -10.83 -20.21 7.35
N ILE A 143 -10.94 -18.91 7.16
CA ILE A 143 -10.01 -18.16 6.31
C ILE A 143 -9.83 -16.74 6.80
N LEU A 144 -8.63 -16.18 6.67
CA LEU A 144 -8.41 -14.76 6.92
C LEU A 144 -9.26 -13.85 6.01
N SER A 145 -9.50 -12.63 6.47
CA SER A 145 -9.95 -11.51 5.63
C SER A 145 -8.75 -10.68 5.17
N ASN A 146 -8.69 -10.35 3.88
CA ASN A 146 -7.72 -9.38 3.33
C ASN A 146 -8.17 -7.93 3.50
N LEU A 147 -9.45 -7.67 3.84
CA LEU A 147 -9.86 -6.38 4.39
C LEU A 147 -9.34 -6.29 5.84
N ALA A 148 -8.05 -6.02 5.98
CA ALA A 148 -7.35 -5.96 7.27
C ALA A 148 -7.52 -4.58 7.94
N ASP A 149 -8.76 -4.14 8.10
CA ASP A 149 -9.12 -2.82 8.66
C ASP A 149 -8.80 -2.66 10.17
N ARG A 150 -8.38 -3.72 10.84
CA ARG A 150 -7.77 -3.73 12.18
C ARG A 150 -6.25 -3.47 12.17
N ARG A 151 -5.61 -3.56 10.99
CA ARG A 151 -4.16 -3.41 10.79
C ARG A 151 -3.87 -2.26 9.81
N LEU A 152 -4.14 -1.05 10.28
CA LEU A 152 -3.99 0.19 9.53
C LEU A 152 -2.61 0.80 9.75
N ALA A 153 -2.06 1.37 8.68
CA ALA A 153 -0.94 2.28 8.75
C ALA A 153 -1.36 3.66 8.27
N ARG A 154 -0.76 4.68 8.88
CA ARG A 154 -1.02 6.09 8.60
C ARG A 154 0.28 6.80 8.31
N ALA A 155 0.24 7.72 7.36
CA ALA A 155 1.31 8.67 7.13
C ALA A 155 0.74 10.07 6.93
N GLU A 156 1.45 11.07 7.43
CA GLU A 156 1.17 12.49 7.22
C GLU A 156 2.44 13.25 6.88
N CYS A 157 2.30 14.32 6.09
CA CYS A 157 3.36 15.30 5.85
C CYS A 157 2.77 16.71 5.77
N ALA A 158 3.62 17.69 6.04
CA ALA A 158 3.37 19.10 5.76
C ALA A 158 4.51 19.61 4.88
N ILE A 159 4.22 20.41 3.86
CA ILE A 159 5.21 20.91 2.91
C ILE A 159 5.01 22.43 2.76
N PRO A 160 6.03 23.24 3.11
CA PRO A 160 6.00 24.67 2.87
C PRO A 160 5.69 25.00 1.42
N ALA A 161 4.81 25.98 1.18
CA ALA A 161 4.45 26.38 -0.18
C ALA A 161 5.70 26.75 -0.99
N GLU A 162 6.66 27.45 -0.38
CA GLU A 162 7.91 27.88 -1.02
C GLU A 162 8.73 26.69 -1.54
N ALA A 163 8.71 25.56 -0.83
CA ALA A 163 9.42 24.36 -1.24
C ALA A 163 8.79 23.71 -2.49
N LEU A 164 7.50 23.97 -2.76
CA LEU A 164 6.78 23.45 -3.91
C LEU A 164 6.98 24.30 -5.18
N ALA A 165 7.51 25.52 -5.05
CA ALA A 165 7.68 26.45 -6.16
C ALA A 165 8.75 25.97 -7.14
N PHE A 166 8.53 26.15 -8.44
CA PHE A 166 9.51 25.84 -9.49
C PHE A 166 9.14 26.51 -10.81
N GLY A 167 10.16 26.90 -11.60
CA GLY A 167 9.93 27.60 -12.87
C GLY A 167 8.97 28.79 -12.69
N ASP A 168 7.92 28.83 -13.50
CA ASP A 168 6.87 29.85 -13.45
C ASP A 168 5.67 29.47 -12.56
N PHE A 169 5.81 28.46 -11.70
CA PHE A 169 4.78 28.02 -10.76
C PHE A 169 5.10 28.47 -9.32
N PRO A 170 4.45 29.53 -8.82
CA PRO A 170 4.53 29.88 -7.41
C PRO A 170 4.01 28.75 -6.52
N GLY A 171 4.63 28.59 -5.35
CA GLY A 171 4.28 27.56 -4.37
C GLY A 171 2.78 27.44 -4.10
N GLU A 172 2.15 28.57 -3.81
CA GLU A 172 0.71 28.66 -3.53
C GLU A 172 -0.17 28.15 -4.68
N ARG A 173 0.24 28.38 -5.92
CA ARG A 173 -0.46 27.86 -7.10
C ARG A 173 -0.33 26.33 -7.18
N VAL A 174 0.84 25.79 -6.84
CA VAL A 174 1.07 24.33 -6.80
C VAL A 174 0.25 23.69 -5.69
N VAL A 175 0.20 24.30 -4.49
CA VAL A 175 -0.65 23.85 -3.37
C VAL A 175 -2.10 23.77 -3.82
N GLN A 176 -2.64 24.87 -4.36
CA GLN A 176 -4.02 24.94 -4.82
C GLN A 176 -4.34 23.87 -5.87
N GLY A 177 -3.47 23.71 -6.88
CA GLY A 177 -3.67 22.71 -7.92
C GLY A 177 -3.64 21.26 -7.39
N ILE A 178 -2.84 20.97 -6.37
CA ILE A 178 -2.83 19.64 -5.73
C ILE A 178 -4.13 19.40 -4.96
N VAL A 179 -4.62 20.40 -4.21
CA VAL A 179 -5.89 20.30 -3.47
C VAL A 179 -7.07 20.11 -4.44
N GLU A 180 -7.10 20.84 -5.55
CA GLU A 180 -8.11 20.70 -6.60
C GLU A 180 -8.06 19.32 -7.27
N ALA A 181 -6.86 18.82 -7.61
CA ALA A 181 -6.68 17.50 -8.19
C ALA A 181 -7.11 16.37 -7.24
N TRP A 182 -6.85 16.53 -5.94
CA TRP A 182 -7.37 15.62 -4.91
C TRP A 182 -8.89 15.71 -4.79
N ALA A 183 -9.46 16.93 -4.76
CA ALA A 183 -10.90 17.11 -4.66
C ALA A 183 -11.65 16.45 -5.83
N PHE A 184 -11.10 16.54 -7.05
CA PHE A 184 -11.59 15.80 -8.20
C PHE A 184 -11.55 14.28 -7.97
N ALA A 185 -10.42 13.75 -7.49
CA ALA A 185 -10.30 12.32 -7.20
C ALA A 185 -11.26 11.84 -6.11
N ASN A 186 -11.48 12.62 -5.06
CA ASN A 186 -12.43 12.29 -4.00
C ASN A 186 -13.89 12.36 -4.49
N ALA A 187 -14.17 13.23 -5.47
CA ALA A 187 -15.51 13.46 -6.02
C ALA A 187 -15.88 12.56 -7.20
N ASP A 188 -14.98 11.74 -7.75
CA ASP A 188 -15.24 10.87 -8.91
C ASP A 188 -14.52 9.50 -8.79
N PRO A 189 -15.25 8.36 -8.77
CA PRO A 189 -14.62 7.04 -8.67
C PRO A 189 -13.67 6.72 -9.83
N TYR A 190 -13.90 7.25 -11.03
CA TYR A 190 -13.00 7.05 -12.17
C TYR A 190 -11.64 7.67 -11.88
N ARG A 191 -11.61 8.88 -11.33
CA ARG A 191 -10.37 9.53 -10.93
C ARG A 191 -9.77 8.91 -9.66
N ALA A 192 -10.60 8.53 -8.69
CA ALA A 192 -10.14 7.83 -7.48
C ALA A 192 -9.36 6.56 -7.82
N ALA A 193 -9.77 5.80 -8.84
CA ALA A 193 -9.08 4.59 -9.27
C ALA A 193 -7.63 4.90 -9.68
N THR A 194 -7.44 5.90 -10.55
CA THR A 194 -6.09 6.33 -10.98
C THR A 194 -5.29 6.95 -9.82
N HIS A 195 -5.96 7.67 -8.93
CA HIS A 195 -5.33 8.28 -7.75
C HIS A 195 -4.75 7.23 -6.80
N ASN A 196 -5.53 6.19 -6.49
CA ASN A 196 -5.11 5.10 -5.63
C ASN A 196 -4.08 4.19 -6.31
N LYS A 197 -4.20 3.96 -7.64
CA LYS A 197 -3.14 3.30 -8.42
C LYS A 197 -1.80 4.00 -8.25
N GLY A 198 -1.79 5.34 -8.29
CA GLY A 198 -0.59 6.13 -8.05
C GLY A 198 0.03 5.92 -6.66
N ILE A 199 -0.79 5.75 -5.61
CA ILE A 199 -0.30 5.39 -4.27
C ILE A 199 0.37 4.01 -4.31
N LEU A 200 -0.30 3.04 -4.94
CA LEU A 200 0.11 1.64 -4.96
C LEU A 200 1.36 1.38 -5.81
N ASN A 201 1.64 2.20 -6.84
CA ASN A 201 2.95 2.19 -7.52
C ASN A 201 4.12 2.26 -6.54
N GLY A 202 4.00 3.10 -5.51
CA GLY A 202 5.04 3.25 -4.48
C GLY A 202 5.05 2.07 -3.52
N ILE A 203 3.88 1.70 -3.01
CA ILE A 203 3.71 0.65 -2.01
C ILE A 203 4.13 -0.72 -2.56
N ASP A 204 3.65 -1.08 -3.74
CA ASP A 204 3.95 -2.36 -4.38
C ASP A 204 5.42 -2.48 -4.77
N GLY A 205 6.05 -1.36 -5.16
CA GLY A 205 7.48 -1.30 -5.37
C GLY A 205 8.27 -1.75 -4.14
N VAL A 206 7.85 -1.33 -2.94
CA VAL A 206 8.46 -1.75 -1.67
C VAL A 206 8.04 -3.17 -1.30
N ALA A 207 6.77 -3.54 -1.52
CA ALA A 207 6.24 -4.87 -1.24
C ALA A 207 7.03 -5.95 -1.98
N LEU A 208 7.22 -5.75 -3.29
CA LEU A 208 8.03 -6.60 -4.17
C LEU A 208 9.47 -6.71 -3.67
N ALA A 209 10.11 -5.56 -3.40
CA ALA A 209 11.49 -5.52 -2.94
C ALA A 209 11.71 -6.27 -1.62
N THR A 210 10.71 -6.27 -0.75
CA THR A 210 10.77 -6.86 0.61
C THR A 210 10.09 -8.23 0.72
N GLY A 211 9.65 -8.81 -0.40
CA GLY A 211 9.06 -10.15 -0.43
C GLY A 211 7.69 -10.25 0.25
N GLN A 212 6.91 -9.17 0.26
CA GLN A 212 5.52 -9.15 0.73
C GLN A 212 4.55 -9.64 -0.34
N ASP A 213 3.34 -10.02 0.08
CA ASP A 213 2.25 -10.30 -0.85
C ASP A 213 1.56 -8.99 -1.25
N TRP A 214 1.90 -8.47 -2.43
CA TRP A 214 1.29 -7.24 -2.95
C TRP A 214 -0.21 -7.40 -3.25
N ARG A 215 -0.70 -8.63 -3.56
CA ARG A 215 -2.13 -8.84 -3.86
C ARG A 215 -2.97 -8.69 -2.60
N ALA A 216 -2.45 -9.13 -1.45
CA ALA A 216 -3.12 -8.94 -0.17
C ALA A 216 -3.21 -7.45 0.20
N ILE A 217 -2.13 -6.70 -0.05
CA ILE A 217 -2.09 -5.24 0.16
C ILE A 217 -3.10 -4.53 -0.75
N GLU A 218 -3.05 -4.82 -2.06
CA GLU A 218 -3.94 -4.26 -3.08
C GLU A 218 -5.42 -4.50 -2.76
N ALA A 219 -5.78 -5.75 -2.44
CA ALA A 219 -7.15 -6.11 -2.08
C ALA A 219 -7.63 -5.34 -0.84
N GLY A 220 -6.81 -5.25 0.20
CA GLY A 220 -7.14 -4.51 1.42
C GLY A 220 -7.27 -3.01 1.17
N ALA A 221 -6.34 -2.41 0.42
CA ALA A 221 -6.34 -1.00 0.10
C ALA A 221 -7.57 -0.60 -0.73
N HIS A 222 -7.85 -1.31 -1.82
CA HIS A 222 -8.98 -1.00 -2.69
C HIS A 222 -10.35 -1.28 -2.02
N ALA A 223 -10.46 -2.33 -1.21
CA ALA A 223 -11.68 -2.58 -0.42
C ALA A 223 -11.90 -1.48 0.62
N TYR A 224 -10.84 -1.05 1.32
CA TYR A 224 -10.91 0.04 2.30
C TYR A 224 -11.30 1.38 1.67
N ALA A 225 -10.87 1.63 0.44
CA ALA A 225 -11.26 2.81 -0.35
C ALA A 225 -12.78 2.87 -0.65
N ALA A 226 -13.50 1.75 -0.57
CA ALA A 226 -14.95 1.66 -0.79
C ALA A 226 -15.78 1.46 0.48
N ARG A 227 -15.17 1.50 1.67
CA ARG A 227 -15.81 1.15 2.95
C ARG A 227 -17.04 1.99 3.32
N SER A 228 -17.18 3.20 2.75
CA SER A 228 -18.33 4.09 2.95
C SER A 228 -19.50 3.82 1.99
N GLY A 229 -19.43 2.76 1.19
CA GLY A 229 -20.42 2.42 0.16
C GLY A 229 -20.13 3.02 -1.21
N ARG A 230 -19.06 3.83 -1.34
CA ARG A 230 -18.58 4.39 -2.61
C ARG A 230 -17.06 4.39 -2.64
N TYR A 231 -16.50 3.95 -3.76
CA TYR A 231 -15.05 4.00 -3.98
C TYR A 231 -14.54 5.45 -4.06
N THR A 232 -13.57 5.79 -3.20
CA THR A 232 -12.97 7.14 -3.08
C THR A 232 -11.44 7.07 -2.87
N THR A 233 -10.78 8.20 -2.64
CA THR A 233 -9.35 8.32 -2.40
C THR A 233 -8.93 7.76 -1.04
N LEU A 234 -7.77 7.10 -0.99
CA LEU A 234 -7.14 6.68 0.28
C LEU A 234 -6.42 7.83 0.99
N SER A 235 -5.96 8.84 0.24
CA SER A 235 -5.30 10.03 0.79
C SER A 235 -6.21 11.24 0.84
N ILE A 236 -5.83 12.20 1.68
CA ILE A 236 -6.44 13.52 1.82
C ILE A 236 -5.35 14.57 1.61
N TRP A 237 -5.65 15.63 0.86
CA TRP A 237 -4.76 16.77 0.64
C TRP A 237 -5.49 18.08 0.94
N GLU A 238 -4.91 18.89 1.80
CA GLU A 238 -5.49 20.14 2.28
C GLU A 238 -4.44 21.24 2.36
N ARG A 239 -4.91 22.50 2.42
CA ARG A 239 -4.06 23.65 2.73
C ARG A 239 -4.24 24.01 4.20
N ASP A 240 -3.14 24.14 4.94
CA ASP A 240 -3.20 24.58 6.34
C ASP A 240 -3.39 26.11 6.46
N ARG A 241 -3.49 26.60 7.70
CA ARG A 241 -3.68 28.03 7.99
C ARG A 241 -2.49 28.92 7.58
N ASN A 242 -1.31 28.33 7.43
CA ASN A 242 -0.07 29.02 7.04
C ASN A 242 0.15 28.95 5.52
N GLY A 243 -0.75 28.31 4.78
CA GLY A 243 -0.64 28.12 3.33
C GLY A 243 0.12 26.88 2.89
N ASN A 244 0.58 26.05 3.83
CA ASN A 244 1.33 24.83 3.50
C ASN A 244 0.41 23.73 2.98
N LEU A 245 0.96 22.85 2.16
CA LEU A 245 0.28 21.63 1.74
C LEU A 245 0.39 20.57 2.83
N VAL A 246 -0.74 20.01 3.25
CA VAL A 246 -0.81 18.89 4.21
C VAL A 246 -1.40 17.67 3.53
N GLY A 247 -0.69 16.55 3.60
CA GLY A 247 -1.12 15.26 3.05
C GLY A 247 -1.31 14.23 4.15
N ARG A 248 -2.34 13.39 4.04
CA ARG A 248 -2.61 12.26 4.93
C ARG A 248 -2.94 11.02 4.11
N LEU A 249 -2.51 9.85 4.54
CA LEU A 249 -2.86 8.55 3.97
C LEU A 249 -3.20 7.58 5.10
N GLU A 250 -4.28 6.83 4.96
CA GLU A 250 -4.63 5.70 5.83
C GLU A 250 -5.11 4.52 4.99
N LEU A 251 -4.52 3.33 5.21
CA LEU A 251 -4.93 2.10 4.53
C LEU A 251 -4.52 0.85 5.33
N PRO A 252 -5.19 -0.30 5.09
CA PRO A 252 -4.73 -1.60 5.57
C PRO A 252 -3.35 -1.95 5.00
N LEU A 253 -2.41 -2.32 5.87
CA LEU A 253 -1.08 -2.80 5.46
C LEU A 253 -0.68 -4.04 6.29
N ALA A 254 -1.14 -5.19 5.84
CA ALA A 254 -0.79 -6.49 6.40
C ALA A 254 0.56 -6.98 5.86
N VAL A 255 1.65 -6.48 6.45
CA VAL A 255 3.03 -6.83 6.07
C VAL A 255 3.83 -7.37 7.25
N GLY A 256 4.88 -8.13 6.96
CA GLY A 256 5.74 -8.75 7.99
C GLY A 256 7.23 -8.69 7.67
N VAL A 257 8.06 -8.70 8.71
CA VAL A 257 9.53 -8.86 8.58
C VAL A 257 9.98 -10.31 8.84
N VAL A 258 9.02 -11.21 9.10
CA VAL A 258 9.22 -12.66 9.20
C VAL A 258 8.14 -13.43 8.44
N GLY A 259 8.46 -14.68 8.07
CA GLY A 259 7.53 -15.58 7.37
C GLY A 259 7.45 -15.36 5.86
N GLY A 260 6.92 -16.34 5.13
CA GLY A 260 6.81 -16.28 3.66
C GLY A 260 8.16 -16.08 2.96
N ALA A 261 8.16 -15.28 1.89
CA ALA A 261 9.35 -15.03 1.07
C ALA A 261 10.38 -14.08 1.72
N THR A 262 10.00 -13.36 2.79
CA THR A 262 10.82 -12.34 3.46
C THR A 262 12.18 -12.87 3.92
N ARG A 263 12.24 -14.15 4.32
CA ARG A 263 13.46 -14.84 4.76
C ARG A 263 14.02 -15.85 3.77
N SER A 264 13.21 -16.37 2.84
CA SER A 264 13.69 -17.37 1.88
C SER A 264 14.34 -16.73 0.65
N HIS A 265 13.92 -15.52 0.25
CA HIS A 265 14.50 -14.82 -0.90
C HIS A 265 15.73 -13.98 -0.49
N PRO A 266 16.94 -14.24 -1.03
CA PRO A 266 18.16 -13.53 -0.64
C PRO A 266 18.08 -12.01 -0.78
N THR A 267 17.57 -11.51 -1.91
CA THR A 267 17.41 -10.06 -2.15
C THR A 267 16.41 -9.40 -1.21
N ALA A 268 15.30 -10.05 -0.87
CA ALA A 268 14.33 -9.50 0.09
C ALA A 268 14.95 -9.32 1.48
N ARG A 269 15.82 -10.25 1.91
CA ARG A 269 16.58 -10.10 3.17
C ARG A 269 17.51 -8.91 3.14
N VAL A 270 18.18 -8.67 2.01
CA VAL A 270 19.05 -7.50 1.83
C VAL A 270 18.21 -6.21 1.87
N ALA A 271 17.07 -6.18 1.19
CA ALA A 271 16.14 -5.04 1.20
C ALA A 271 15.66 -4.70 2.62
N LEU A 272 15.23 -5.71 3.40
CA LEU A 272 14.85 -5.52 4.80
C LEU A 272 16.01 -5.04 5.67
N LYS A 273 17.23 -5.54 5.42
CA LYS A 273 18.44 -5.06 6.12
C LYS A 273 18.77 -3.60 5.78
N LEU A 274 18.59 -3.18 4.53
CA LEU A 274 18.79 -1.79 4.09
C LEU A 274 17.79 -0.84 4.74
N LEU A 275 16.53 -1.27 4.86
CA LEU A 275 15.49 -0.51 5.59
C LEU A 275 15.82 -0.38 7.08
N GLY A 276 16.44 -1.42 7.67
CA GLY A 276 16.89 -1.43 9.06
C GLY A 276 15.74 -1.41 10.07
N LEU A 277 14.60 -2.02 9.73
CA LEU A 277 13.39 -2.03 10.55
C LEU A 277 13.34 -3.30 11.40
N ALA A 278 12.85 -3.19 12.62
CA ALA A 278 12.76 -4.29 13.57
C ALA A 278 11.39 -4.99 13.51
N THR A 279 10.34 -4.27 13.12
CA THR A 279 8.96 -4.78 13.19
C THR A 279 8.18 -4.66 11.88
N GLY A 280 7.15 -5.50 11.74
CA GLY A 280 6.20 -5.40 10.62
C GLY A 280 5.44 -4.07 10.61
N ARG A 281 5.24 -3.46 11.78
CA ARG A 281 4.59 -2.15 11.94
C ARG A 281 5.43 -1.01 11.35
N GLU A 282 6.73 -0.99 11.65
CA GLU A 282 7.64 -0.01 11.06
C GLU A 282 7.71 -0.15 9.54
N LEU A 283 7.65 -1.37 9.00
CA LEU A 283 7.58 -1.60 7.55
C LEU A 283 6.29 -1.01 6.96
N ALA A 284 5.15 -1.25 7.61
CA ALA A 284 3.86 -0.70 7.18
C ALA A 284 3.86 0.85 7.19
N GLU A 285 4.45 1.46 8.22
CA GLU A 285 4.60 2.92 8.35
C GLU A 285 5.46 3.51 7.22
N VAL A 286 6.57 2.86 6.89
CA VAL A 286 7.42 3.27 5.75
C VAL A 286 6.66 3.14 4.44
N MET A 287 5.95 2.03 4.22
CA MET A 287 5.16 1.81 3.01
C MET A 287 4.04 2.86 2.87
N ALA A 288 3.34 3.21 3.94
CA ALA A 288 2.37 4.30 3.92
C ALA A 288 3.03 5.66 3.56
N ALA A 289 4.19 5.98 4.13
CA ALA A 289 4.91 7.20 3.77
C ALA A 289 5.33 7.23 2.30
N VAL A 290 5.80 6.10 1.76
CA VAL A 290 6.15 5.95 0.33
C VAL A 290 4.91 6.11 -0.56
N GLY A 291 3.78 5.50 -0.19
CA GLY A 291 2.52 5.66 -0.91
C GLY A 291 2.06 7.12 -0.96
N LEU A 292 2.16 7.85 0.16
CA LEU A 292 1.81 9.27 0.23
C LEU A 292 2.78 10.12 -0.61
N ALA A 293 4.08 9.83 -0.57
CA ALA A 293 5.09 10.48 -1.40
C ALA A 293 4.81 10.26 -2.90
N GLN A 294 4.47 9.04 -3.29
CA GLN A 294 4.18 8.72 -4.69
C GLN A 294 2.91 9.41 -5.18
N ASN A 295 1.90 9.52 -4.33
CA ASN A 295 0.69 10.27 -4.62
C ASN A 295 0.97 11.78 -4.80
N LEU A 296 1.79 12.38 -3.94
CA LEU A 296 2.22 13.77 -4.08
C LEU A 296 2.91 14.00 -5.43
N ALA A 297 3.84 13.13 -5.81
CA ALA A 297 4.57 13.25 -7.07
C ALA A 297 3.60 13.26 -8.27
N ALA A 298 2.63 12.35 -8.26
CA ALA A 298 1.62 12.25 -9.32
C ALA A 298 0.71 13.48 -9.37
N LEU A 299 0.17 13.93 -8.23
CA LEU A 299 -0.71 15.10 -8.17
C LEU A 299 0.02 16.38 -8.58
N ARG A 300 1.24 16.59 -8.09
CA ARG A 300 2.05 17.76 -8.46
C ARG A 300 2.33 17.79 -9.96
N ALA A 301 2.69 16.66 -10.57
CA ALA A 301 2.96 16.59 -12.00
C ALA A 301 1.70 16.90 -12.83
N LEU A 302 0.52 16.41 -12.40
CA LEU A 302 -0.75 16.66 -13.08
C LEU A 302 -1.27 18.10 -12.91
N ALA A 303 -1.05 18.69 -11.74
CA ALA A 303 -1.52 20.03 -11.42
C ALA A 303 -0.70 21.16 -12.07
N THR A 304 0.45 20.84 -12.68
CA THR A 304 1.39 21.85 -13.20
C THR A 304 1.72 21.64 -14.68
N GLU A 305 2.75 20.86 -14.99
CA GLU A 305 3.28 20.72 -16.36
C GLU A 305 2.65 19.57 -17.16
N GLY A 306 1.84 18.73 -16.51
CA GLY A 306 1.37 17.46 -17.04
C GLY A 306 2.46 16.38 -16.99
N ILE A 307 2.05 15.13 -16.72
CA ILE A 307 2.96 13.98 -16.56
C ILE A 307 3.85 13.76 -17.79
N GLN A 308 3.34 14.09 -18.99
CA GLN A 308 3.97 13.76 -20.25
C GLN A 308 5.37 14.37 -20.41
N LYS A 309 5.62 15.64 -20.05
CA LYS A 309 6.94 16.25 -20.26
C LYS A 309 8.07 15.55 -19.48
N GLY A 310 7.84 15.23 -18.21
CA GLY A 310 8.82 14.52 -17.36
C GLY A 310 8.98 13.04 -17.72
N HIS A 311 7.86 12.35 -18.01
CA HIS A 311 7.91 10.97 -18.52
C HIS A 311 8.62 10.88 -19.87
N MET A 312 8.42 11.87 -20.74
CA MET A 312 8.99 11.86 -22.09
C MET A 312 10.52 11.83 -22.07
N ALA A 313 11.17 12.51 -21.13
CA ALA A 313 12.62 12.48 -21.00
C ALA A 313 13.14 11.09 -20.57
N LEU A 314 12.48 10.43 -19.63
CA LEU A 314 12.84 9.06 -19.22
C LEU A 314 12.51 8.03 -20.29
N HIS A 315 11.35 8.18 -20.94
CA HIS A 315 10.94 7.34 -22.05
C HIS A 315 11.90 7.48 -23.23
N ALA A 316 12.34 8.70 -23.56
CA ALA A 316 13.34 8.95 -24.59
C ALA A 316 14.65 8.22 -24.33
N ARG A 317 15.10 8.13 -23.07
CA ARG A 317 16.28 7.32 -22.72
C ARG A 317 16.06 5.83 -22.94
N GLN A 318 14.89 5.31 -22.60
CA GLN A 318 14.55 3.90 -22.87
C GLN A 318 14.51 3.60 -24.36
N VAL A 319 13.92 4.51 -25.15
CA VAL A 319 13.91 4.40 -26.62
C VAL A 319 15.33 4.45 -27.16
N ALA A 320 16.19 5.36 -26.68
CA ALA A 320 17.60 5.43 -27.06
C ALA A 320 18.36 4.13 -26.76
N ILE A 321 18.18 3.56 -25.57
CA ILE A 321 18.78 2.27 -25.19
C ILE A 321 18.29 1.15 -26.13
N SER A 322 16.98 1.09 -26.40
CA SER A 322 16.41 0.08 -27.29
C SER A 322 16.85 0.21 -28.75
N ALA A 323 17.28 1.41 -29.17
CA ALA A 323 17.91 1.67 -30.47
C ALA A 323 19.43 1.37 -30.48
N GLY A 324 19.99 0.92 -29.36
CA GLY A 324 21.39 0.52 -29.25
C GLY A 324 22.36 1.63 -28.84
N ALA A 325 21.86 2.73 -28.26
CA ALA A 325 22.71 3.76 -27.66
C ALA A 325 23.35 3.23 -26.36
N THR A 326 24.62 3.56 -26.15
CA THR A 326 25.41 3.12 -24.99
C THR A 326 26.17 4.29 -24.36
N GLY A 327 26.43 4.23 -23.04
CA GLY A 327 27.21 5.27 -22.35
C GLY A 327 26.61 6.67 -22.52
N GLU A 328 27.44 7.62 -22.95
CA GLU A 328 27.05 9.03 -23.18
C GLU A 328 26.07 9.21 -24.35
N GLU A 329 26.00 8.26 -25.28
CA GLU A 329 25.09 8.32 -26.43
C GLU A 329 23.61 8.35 -25.98
N ILE A 330 23.29 7.68 -24.86
CA ILE A 330 21.91 7.57 -24.36
C ILE A 330 21.34 8.95 -24.04
N GLU A 331 22.12 9.78 -23.36
CA GLU A 331 21.69 11.14 -22.97
C GLU A 331 21.55 12.03 -24.18
N GLU A 332 22.51 11.96 -25.12
CA GLU A 332 22.51 12.83 -26.29
C GLU A 332 21.37 12.48 -27.25
N VAL A 333 21.12 11.18 -27.49
CA VAL A 333 20.00 10.72 -28.33
C VAL A 333 18.67 11.10 -27.67
N ALA A 334 18.51 10.86 -26.37
CA ALA A 334 17.30 11.21 -25.64
C ALA A 334 17.02 12.73 -25.66
N ARG A 335 18.06 13.54 -25.42
CA ARG A 335 17.97 15.01 -25.44
C ARG A 335 17.51 15.53 -26.79
N ARG A 336 18.08 15.01 -27.89
CA ARG A 336 17.68 15.40 -29.25
C ARG A 336 16.25 14.98 -29.58
N MET A 337 15.85 13.75 -29.25
CA MET A 337 14.45 13.31 -29.45
C MET A 337 13.45 14.18 -28.70
N VAL A 338 13.75 14.57 -27.45
CA VAL A 338 12.89 15.45 -26.65
C VAL A 338 12.84 16.86 -27.23
N ALA A 339 13.98 17.40 -27.67
CA ALA A 339 14.06 18.73 -28.29
C ALA A 339 13.27 18.80 -29.61
N GLU A 340 13.29 17.72 -30.39
CA GLU A 340 12.56 17.60 -31.65
C GLU A 340 11.07 17.26 -31.45
N GLY A 341 10.67 16.86 -30.23
CA GLY A 341 9.30 16.41 -29.93
C GLY A 341 8.94 15.05 -30.56
N VAL A 342 9.93 14.29 -31.04
CA VAL A 342 9.75 12.99 -31.71
C VAL A 342 10.48 11.91 -30.93
N VAL A 343 9.77 11.27 -29.99
CA VAL A 343 10.28 10.14 -29.22
C VAL A 343 9.80 8.83 -29.83
N ARG A 344 10.55 8.34 -30.82
CA ARG A 344 10.28 7.07 -31.52
C ARG A 344 11.58 6.33 -31.82
N HIS A 345 11.47 5.02 -32.02
CA HIS A 345 12.63 4.14 -32.24
C HIS A 345 13.38 4.47 -33.53
N ASP A 346 12.66 4.74 -34.64
CA ASP A 346 13.23 5.16 -35.93
C ASP A 346 14.06 6.45 -35.81
N GLN A 347 13.55 7.42 -35.04
CA GLN A 347 14.26 8.68 -34.81
C GLN A 347 15.51 8.49 -33.94
N ALA A 348 15.43 7.62 -32.92
CA ALA A 348 16.58 7.29 -32.09
C ALA A 348 17.72 6.66 -32.91
N GLU A 349 17.40 5.74 -33.82
CA GLU A 349 18.38 5.13 -34.73
C GLU A 349 19.03 6.18 -35.64
N ALA A 350 18.23 7.08 -36.23
CA ALA A 350 18.74 8.12 -37.12
C ALA A 350 19.68 9.11 -36.39
N ILE A 351 19.32 9.54 -35.18
CA ILE A 351 20.16 10.40 -34.35
C ILE A 351 21.45 9.67 -33.96
N LEU A 352 21.35 8.40 -33.54
CA LEU A 352 22.50 7.59 -33.14
C LEU A 352 23.48 7.36 -34.30
N GLN A 353 22.99 7.07 -35.51
CA GLN A 353 23.81 6.96 -36.70
C GLN A 353 24.55 8.27 -37.00
N THR A 354 23.86 9.41 -36.89
CA THR A 354 24.46 10.74 -37.09
C THR A 354 25.57 11.01 -36.08
N LEU A 355 25.36 10.70 -34.80
CA LEU A 355 26.37 10.87 -33.75
C LEU A 355 27.61 10.01 -34.02
N ARG A 356 27.42 8.74 -34.37
CA ARG A 356 28.52 7.81 -34.65
C ARG A 356 29.29 8.16 -35.92
N ASN A 357 28.62 8.69 -36.94
CA ASN A 357 29.27 9.13 -38.18
C ASN A 357 30.10 10.41 -38.00
N ASN A 358 29.70 11.31 -37.10
CA ASN A 358 30.45 12.54 -36.80
C ASN A 358 31.63 12.34 -35.84
N THR A 359 31.82 11.13 -35.31
CA THR A 359 32.93 10.78 -34.40
C THR A 359 34.06 10.01 -35.13
N ARG A 360 33.90 9.72 -36.42
CA ARG A 360 34.93 9.14 -37.30
C ARG A 360 35.68 10.22 -38.06
#